data_AF-A0A842W162-F1
#
_entry.id   AF-A0A842W162-F1
#
_cell.length_a   1.000
_cell.length_b   1.000
_cell.length_c   1.000
_cell.angle_alpha   90.00
_cell.angle_beta   90.00
_cell.angle_gamma   90.00
#
_symmetry.space_group_name_H-M   'P 1'
#
loop_
_entity.id
_entity.type
_entity.pdbx_description
1 polymer ?
#
loop_
_entity_poly.entity_id
_entity_poly.type
_entity_poly.pdbx_seq_one_letter_code
_entity_poly.pdbx_strand_id
1 'polypeptide(L)'
;MQTIYSLAFDLFPGSPPKHTIQMPYDYIFRGIVMRWIAEVNRSLGNELHKTDQKGGKKTIRKYSIYHKFNAAITNNANTKPNSAGGVRFILNIFSGEMIDALIDYVMKKNTSTVQLGPQKCIISKIEVKQIDPHEIVRSAQPLNRIELMFRSPTAFKQMGTNKYLFTPVAEKIYGNLAKQWNNLYEDTSFPCPDDFYDWVVGNVHVQKTDLSIRSWKMGKGKHRFKGFKGWVLMDISDDDGKMSEWVHILSKFGELSNTGSGRTAGFGHFDIVNLIPIKTH
;
A
#
# COMPACT_ATOMS: atom_id res chain seq x y z
N MET A 1 19.29 -4.51 -5.42
CA MET A 1 18.00 -4.46 -4.68
C MET A 1 17.17 -5.67 -5.02
N GLN A 2 16.39 -6.22 -4.08
CA GLN A 2 15.45 -7.30 -4.41
C GLN A 2 14.30 -6.76 -5.27
N THR A 3 13.95 -7.51 -6.32
CA THR A 3 12.79 -7.22 -7.17
C THR A 3 11.48 -7.17 -6.40
N ILE A 4 10.60 -6.23 -6.76
CA ILE A 4 9.24 -6.14 -6.23
C ILE A 4 8.30 -6.87 -7.20
N TYR A 5 7.38 -7.66 -6.66
CA TYR A 5 6.32 -8.30 -7.44
C TYR A 5 4.97 -7.67 -7.10
N SER A 6 4.21 -7.24 -8.11
CA SER A 6 2.84 -6.77 -7.96
C SER A 6 1.88 -7.76 -8.60
N LEU A 7 1.04 -8.39 -7.79
CA LEU A 7 0.04 -9.35 -8.22
C LEU A 7 -1.33 -8.69 -8.11
N ALA A 8 -2.05 -8.62 -9.22
CA ALA A 8 -3.43 -8.15 -9.26
C ALA A 8 -4.40 -9.27 -9.62
N PHE A 9 -5.43 -9.45 -8.80
CA PHE A 9 -6.47 -10.44 -8.97
C PHE A 9 -7.79 -9.73 -9.25
N ASP A 10 -8.36 -9.95 -10.43
CA ASP A 10 -9.69 -9.44 -10.77
C ASP A 10 -10.75 -10.46 -10.32
N LEU A 11 -11.49 -10.11 -9.27
CA LEU A 11 -12.44 -10.96 -8.57
C LEU A 11 -13.87 -10.58 -8.90
N PHE A 12 -14.68 -11.56 -9.31
CA PHE A 12 -16.10 -11.37 -9.62
C PHE A 12 -16.99 -12.20 -8.72
N PRO A 13 -18.11 -11.68 -8.22
CA PRO A 13 -19.10 -12.51 -7.53
C PRO A 13 -19.55 -13.66 -8.43
N GLY A 14 -19.43 -14.91 -7.97
CA GLY A 14 -19.91 -16.08 -8.72
C GLY A 14 -21.44 -16.22 -8.71
N SER A 15 -22.12 -15.39 -7.93
CA SER A 15 -23.58 -15.25 -7.85
C SER A 15 -23.90 -13.81 -7.50
N PRO A 16 -25.12 -13.31 -7.79
CA PRO A 16 -25.58 -12.04 -7.26
C PRO A 16 -25.35 -11.98 -5.75
N PRO A 17 -24.81 -10.88 -5.22
CA PRO A 17 -24.48 -10.80 -3.81
C PRO A 17 -25.79 -10.83 -2.99
N LYS A 18 -25.94 -11.83 -2.11
CA LYS A 18 -27.14 -12.00 -1.26
C LYS A 18 -27.34 -10.84 -0.28
N HIS A 19 -26.28 -10.09 -0.01
CA HIS A 19 -26.27 -8.86 0.77
C HIS A 19 -25.40 -7.85 0.05
N THR A 20 -25.65 -6.54 0.19
CA THR A 20 -24.67 -5.52 -0.18
C THR A 20 -23.33 -5.97 0.39
N ILE A 21 -22.34 -6.21 -0.47
CA ILE A 21 -21.00 -6.53 0.02
C ILE A 21 -20.58 -5.30 0.82
N GLN A 22 -20.70 -5.35 2.15
CA GLN A 22 -20.08 -4.37 3.02
C GLN A 22 -18.62 -4.43 2.62
N MET A 23 -18.16 -3.35 1.97
CA MET A 23 -16.91 -3.28 1.23
C MET A 23 -15.87 -4.23 1.80
N PRO A 24 -15.38 -5.23 1.04
CA PRO A 24 -14.53 -6.25 1.61
C PRO A 24 -13.37 -5.55 2.30
N TYR A 25 -13.29 -5.74 3.62
CA TYR A 25 -12.20 -5.20 4.41
C TYR A 25 -10.91 -5.70 3.76
N ASP A 26 -9.96 -4.84 3.48
CA ASP A 26 -8.64 -5.30 3.04
C ASP A 26 -8.02 -6.32 4.01
N TYR A 27 -8.44 -6.27 5.27
CA TYR A 27 -8.17 -7.30 6.26
C TYR A 27 -8.58 -8.73 5.83
N ILE A 28 -9.65 -8.89 5.05
CA ILE A 28 -10.05 -10.17 4.45
C ILE A 28 -8.98 -10.64 3.47
N PHE A 29 -8.51 -9.76 2.58
CA PHE A 29 -7.44 -10.10 1.63
C PHE A 29 -6.15 -10.47 2.35
N ARG A 30 -5.81 -9.78 3.44
CA ARG A 30 -4.71 -10.19 4.32
C ARG A 30 -4.90 -11.64 4.81
N GLY A 31 -6.08 -11.98 5.31
CA GLY A 31 -6.39 -13.33 5.78
C GLY A 31 -6.31 -14.39 4.68
N ILE A 32 -6.70 -14.04 3.45
CA ILE A 32 -6.60 -14.90 2.28
C ILE A 32 -5.14 -15.16 1.92
N VAL A 33 -4.34 -14.11 1.78
CA VAL A 33 -2.90 -14.22 1.47
C VAL A 33 -2.17 -15.06 2.51
N MET A 34 -2.45 -14.81 3.80
CA MET A 34 -1.86 -15.59 4.90
C MET A 34 -2.21 -17.07 4.81
N ARG A 35 -3.47 -17.39 4.47
CA ARG A 35 -3.91 -18.77 4.30
C ARG A 35 -3.23 -19.43 3.11
N TRP A 36 -3.18 -18.77 1.96
CA TRP A 36 -2.53 -19.27 0.76
C TRP A 36 -1.06 -19.61 1.02
N ILE A 37 -0.33 -18.70 1.67
CA ILE A 37 1.06 -18.94 2.04
C ILE A 37 1.17 -20.09 3.03
N ALA A 38 0.35 -20.13 4.09
CA ALA A 38 0.43 -21.15 5.11
C ALA A 38 0.09 -22.57 4.60
N GLU A 39 -0.69 -22.69 3.52
CA GLU A 39 -1.00 -23.96 2.87
C GLU A 39 0.19 -24.56 2.10
N VAL A 40 1.11 -23.73 1.61
CA VAL A 40 2.34 -24.17 0.91
C VAL A 40 3.54 -24.21 1.86
N ASN A 41 3.72 -23.15 2.64
CA ASN A 41 4.80 -22.98 3.60
C ASN A 41 4.24 -22.44 4.93
N ARG A 42 3.89 -23.36 5.81
CA ARG A 42 3.31 -23.05 7.13
C ARG A 42 4.25 -22.23 8.02
N SER A 43 5.55 -22.45 7.90
CA SER A 43 6.57 -21.71 8.67
C SER A 43 6.56 -20.23 8.30
N LEU A 44 6.62 -19.93 7.00
CA LEU A 44 6.55 -18.57 6.48
C LEU A 44 5.23 -17.89 6.84
N GLY A 45 4.10 -18.60 6.72
CA GLY A 45 2.79 -18.09 7.16
C GLY A 45 2.79 -17.67 8.63
N ASN A 46 3.36 -18.50 9.50
CA ASN A 46 3.50 -18.19 10.93
C ASN A 46 4.45 -17.00 11.18
N GLU A 47 5.55 -16.91 10.45
CA GLU A 47 6.50 -15.79 10.55
C GLU A 47 5.83 -14.46 10.16
N LEU A 48 5.08 -14.43 9.07
CA LEU A 48 4.36 -13.22 8.64
C LEU A 48 3.27 -12.77 9.63
N HIS A 49 2.76 -13.72 10.43
CA HIS A 49 1.85 -13.45 11.54
C HIS A 49 2.55 -12.88 12.76
N LYS A 50 3.76 -13.37 13.07
CA LYS A 50 4.60 -12.82 14.12
C LYS A 50 5.01 -11.40 13.73
N THR A 51 4.58 -10.42 14.50
CA THR A 51 5.32 -9.15 14.57
C THR A 51 6.50 -9.41 15.49
N ASP A 52 7.53 -10.09 14.97
CA ASP A 52 8.71 -10.36 15.78
C ASP A 52 9.32 -9.05 16.28
N GLN A 53 9.48 -8.99 17.60
CA GLN A 53 10.34 -8.04 18.28
C GLN A 53 11.71 -8.71 18.46
N LYS A 54 12.41 -9.04 17.37
CA LYS A 54 13.82 -9.43 17.51
C LYS A 54 14.61 -8.18 17.92
N GLY A 55 15.17 -8.19 19.13
CA GLY A 55 15.93 -7.05 19.68
C GLY A 55 15.10 -5.78 19.92
N GLY A 56 13.79 -5.90 20.17
CA GLY A 56 12.91 -4.74 20.40
C GLY A 56 12.56 -3.92 19.14
N LYS A 57 13.16 -4.21 17.99
CA LYS A 57 12.80 -3.61 16.70
C LYS A 57 11.69 -4.43 16.04
N LYS A 58 10.55 -3.80 15.80
CA LYS A 58 9.43 -4.39 15.04
C LYS A 58 9.85 -4.52 13.57
N THR A 59 10.01 -5.76 13.10
CA THR A 59 10.33 -6.03 11.70
C THR A 59 9.22 -5.54 10.77
N ILE A 60 9.62 -4.94 9.65
CA ILE A 60 8.68 -4.48 8.63
C ILE A 60 8.22 -5.69 7.82
N ARG A 61 6.90 -5.87 7.71
CA ARG A 61 6.33 -6.89 6.83
C ARG A 61 6.68 -6.58 5.38
N LYS A 62 7.16 -7.61 4.68
CA LYS A 62 7.65 -7.57 3.30
C LYS A 62 6.53 -7.67 2.26
N TYR A 63 5.36 -7.09 2.53
CA TYR A 63 4.27 -6.97 1.57
C TYR A 63 3.35 -5.79 1.92
N SER A 64 2.53 -5.38 0.97
CA SER A 64 1.41 -4.47 1.16
C SER A 64 0.20 -4.98 0.38
N ILE A 65 -0.99 -4.53 0.76
CA ILE A 65 -2.20 -4.84 0.02
C ILE A 65 -3.06 -3.60 -0.14
N TYR A 66 -3.86 -3.57 -1.19
CA TYR A 66 -5.01 -2.68 -1.33
C TYR A 66 -5.96 -3.26 -2.38
N HIS A 67 -7.12 -2.66 -2.53
CA HIS A 67 -8.06 -3.00 -3.59
C HIS A 67 -8.58 -1.76 -4.30
N LYS A 68 -9.03 -1.98 -5.54
CA LYS A 68 -9.78 -1.01 -6.33
C LYS A 68 -11.12 -1.65 -6.72
N PHE A 69 -12.20 -0.89 -6.62
CA PHE A 69 -13.49 -1.33 -7.14
C PHE A 69 -13.55 -1.00 -8.62
N ASN A 70 -13.93 -1.97 -9.45
CA ASN A 70 -14.05 -1.75 -10.87
C ASN A 70 -15.44 -1.16 -11.19
N ALA A 71 -15.51 0.16 -11.38
CA ALA A 71 -16.73 0.83 -11.85
C ALA A 71 -17.04 0.51 -13.33
N ALA A 72 -16.01 0.21 -14.12
CA ALA A 72 -16.10 -0.02 -15.57
C ALA A 72 -16.63 -1.42 -15.97
N ILE A 73 -17.07 -2.25 -15.02
CA ILE A 73 -17.60 -3.59 -15.30
C ILE A 73 -19.09 -3.64 -14.97
N THR A 74 -19.75 -2.52 -15.23
CA THR A 74 -21.18 -2.41 -15.42
C THR A 74 -21.34 -1.64 -16.72
N ASN A 75 -21.65 -2.33 -17.83
CA ASN A 75 -21.90 -1.74 -19.17
C ASN A 75 -23.16 -0.84 -19.20
N ASN A 76 -23.56 -0.23 -18.08
CA ASN A 76 -24.80 0.51 -17.97
C ASN A 76 -24.60 1.74 -17.09
N ALA A 77 -24.58 2.91 -17.72
CA ALA A 77 -24.40 4.22 -17.07
C ALA A 77 -25.51 4.57 -16.05
N ASN A 78 -26.58 3.77 -15.99
CA ASN A 78 -27.73 3.99 -15.11
C ASN A 78 -27.78 3.07 -13.86
N THR A 79 -26.83 2.14 -13.68
CA THR A 79 -26.81 1.31 -12.47
C THR A 79 -26.09 2.03 -11.34
N LYS A 80 -26.81 2.29 -10.23
CA LYS A 80 -26.22 2.70 -8.95
C LYS A 80 -25.01 1.79 -8.65
N PRO A 81 -23.89 2.32 -8.09
CA PRO A 81 -22.61 1.61 -7.89
C PRO A 81 -22.65 0.42 -6.89
N ASN A 82 -23.83 -0.14 -6.59
CA ASN A 82 -24.06 -1.02 -5.46
C ASN A 82 -24.41 -2.48 -5.80
N SER A 83 -24.39 -2.95 -7.05
CA SER A 83 -24.96 -4.29 -7.34
C SER A 83 -24.18 -5.29 -8.20
N ALA A 84 -23.06 -4.97 -8.85
CA ALA A 84 -22.34 -6.00 -9.65
C ALA A 84 -20.84 -5.77 -9.92
N GLY A 85 -20.22 -4.73 -9.36
CA GLY A 85 -18.82 -4.42 -9.66
C GLY A 85 -17.85 -5.49 -9.13
N GLY A 86 -16.94 -5.96 -9.99
CA GLY A 86 -15.80 -6.77 -9.57
C GLY A 86 -14.83 -5.99 -8.67
N VAL A 87 -14.00 -6.71 -7.93
CA VAL A 87 -12.94 -6.13 -7.08
C VAL A 87 -11.59 -6.52 -7.65
N ARG A 88 -10.74 -5.53 -7.89
CA ARG A 88 -9.34 -5.75 -8.19
C ARG A 88 -8.54 -5.71 -6.90
N PHE A 89 -8.12 -6.87 -6.43
CA PHE A 89 -7.25 -7.03 -5.27
C PHE A 89 -5.79 -6.96 -5.71
N ILE A 90 -4.97 -6.12 -5.08
CA ILE A 90 -3.56 -5.92 -5.42
C ILE A 90 -2.70 -6.26 -4.20
N LEU A 91 -1.68 -7.08 -4.44
CA LEU A 91 -0.69 -7.54 -3.48
C LEU A 91 0.71 -7.19 -4.00
N ASN A 92 1.41 -6.30 -3.30
CA ASN A 92 2.82 -6.02 -3.60
C ASN A 92 3.70 -6.79 -2.62
N ILE A 93 4.69 -7.50 -3.14
CA ILE A 93 5.55 -8.43 -2.40
C ILE A 93 7.00 -7.96 -2.55
N PHE A 94 7.71 -7.90 -1.42
CA PHE A 94 9.09 -7.47 -1.28
C PHE A 94 9.97 -8.61 -0.73
N SER A 95 9.60 -9.86 -1.03
CA SER A 95 10.28 -11.08 -0.55
C SER A 95 10.15 -12.21 -1.57
N GLY A 96 11.28 -12.72 -2.05
CA GLY A 96 11.40 -13.88 -2.96
C GLY A 96 10.65 -15.10 -2.43
N GLU A 97 10.90 -15.47 -1.18
CA GLU A 97 10.25 -16.63 -0.56
C GLU A 97 8.71 -16.52 -0.56
N MET A 98 8.19 -15.30 -0.39
CA MET A 98 6.74 -15.06 -0.36
C MET A 98 6.12 -15.15 -1.76
N ILE A 99 6.81 -14.66 -2.80
CA ILE A 99 6.32 -14.79 -4.17
C ILE A 99 6.37 -16.25 -4.62
N ASP A 100 7.44 -16.98 -4.31
CA ASP A 100 7.57 -18.40 -4.66
C ASP A 100 6.44 -19.22 -4.03
N ALA A 101 6.17 -19.02 -2.73
CA ALA A 101 5.07 -19.71 -2.04
C ALA A 101 3.69 -19.37 -2.64
N LEU A 102 3.47 -18.14 -3.10
CA LEU A 102 2.20 -17.73 -3.69
C LEU A 102 2.01 -18.25 -5.12
N ILE A 103 3.06 -18.24 -5.95
CA ILE A 103 3.03 -18.84 -7.28
C ILE A 103 2.75 -20.33 -7.15
N ASP A 104 3.47 -21.02 -6.26
CA ASP A 104 3.26 -22.43 -5.95
C ASP A 104 1.80 -22.71 -5.56
N TYR A 105 1.22 -21.88 -4.69
CA TYR A 105 -0.18 -22.03 -4.29
C TYR A 105 -1.13 -21.93 -5.49
N VAL A 106 -1.01 -20.85 -6.26
CA VAL A 106 -1.89 -20.56 -7.39
C VAL A 106 -1.81 -21.66 -8.45
N MET A 107 -0.59 -22.12 -8.75
CA MET A 107 -0.34 -23.16 -9.74
C MET A 107 -0.78 -24.55 -9.26
N LYS A 108 -0.40 -24.96 -8.03
CA LYS A 108 -0.73 -26.31 -7.51
C LYS A 108 -2.22 -26.50 -7.28
N LYS A 109 -2.95 -25.45 -6.89
CA LYS A 109 -4.37 -25.53 -6.54
C LYS A 109 -5.30 -25.20 -7.70
N ASN A 110 -4.79 -24.81 -8.87
CA ASN A 110 -5.59 -24.29 -9.99
C ASN A 110 -6.66 -23.31 -9.48
N THR A 111 -6.25 -22.36 -8.63
CA THR A 111 -7.18 -21.54 -7.86
C THR A 111 -8.01 -20.65 -8.79
N SER A 112 -9.23 -21.07 -9.07
CA SER A 112 -10.19 -20.32 -9.89
C SER A 112 -11.17 -19.50 -9.05
N THR A 113 -11.19 -19.69 -7.72
CA THR A 113 -12.16 -19.04 -6.84
C THR A 113 -11.56 -18.64 -5.48
N VAL A 114 -12.10 -17.58 -4.89
CA VAL A 114 -11.69 -17.02 -3.59
C VAL A 114 -12.92 -16.76 -2.74
N GLN A 115 -12.86 -17.11 -1.47
CA GLN A 115 -13.93 -16.84 -0.52
C GLN A 115 -13.73 -15.46 0.14
N LEU A 116 -14.58 -14.49 -0.21
CA LEU A 116 -14.64 -13.15 0.39
C LEU A 116 -15.77 -13.07 1.43
N GLY A 117 -15.48 -13.45 2.67
CA GLY A 117 -16.51 -13.55 3.71
C GLY A 117 -17.55 -14.63 3.34
N PRO A 118 -18.86 -14.32 3.23
CA PRO A 118 -19.87 -15.27 2.76
C PRO A 118 -19.93 -15.39 1.22
N GLN A 119 -19.31 -14.47 0.47
CA GLN A 119 -19.39 -14.46 -0.98
C GLN A 119 -18.25 -15.28 -1.60
N LYS A 120 -18.59 -16.22 -2.47
CA LYS A 120 -17.62 -16.89 -3.35
C LYS A 120 -17.39 -16.01 -4.58
N CYS A 121 -16.13 -15.70 -4.85
CA CYS A 121 -15.71 -14.94 -6.01
C CYS A 121 -14.90 -15.82 -6.97
N ILE A 122 -15.02 -15.55 -8.26
CA ILE A 122 -14.25 -16.18 -9.33
C ILE A 122 -13.04 -15.27 -9.62
N ILE A 123 -11.86 -15.86 -9.72
CA ILE A 123 -10.67 -15.18 -10.22
C ILE A 123 -10.75 -15.22 -11.74
N SER A 124 -11.05 -14.07 -12.34
CA SER A 124 -11.16 -13.96 -13.81
C SER A 124 -9.83 -13.71 -14.48
N LYS A 125 -8.92 -13.02 -13.79
CA LYS A 125 -7.60 -12.64 -14.28
C LYS A 125 -6.63 -12.53 -13.12
N ILE A 126 -5.41 -13.00 -13.34
CA ILE A 126 -4.25 -12.75 -12.51
C ILE A 126 -3.24 -12.01 -13.37
N GLU A 127 -2.81 -10.85 -12.93
CA GLU A 127 -1.76 -10.07 -13.57
C GLU A 127 -0.56 -10.01 -12.64
N VAL A 128 0.62 -10.36 -13.17
CA VAL A 128 1.87 -10.32 -12.44
C VAL A 128 2.77 -9.28 -13.09
N LYS A 129 3.25 -8.33 -12.30
CA LYS A 129 4.27 -7.37 -12.72
C LYS A 129 5.51 -7.55 -11.88
N GLN A 130 6.64 -7.58 -12.57
CA GLN A 130 7.95 -7.48 -11.97
C GLN A 130 8.40 -6.02 -12.03
N ILE A 131 8.81 -5.46 -10.91
CA ILE A 131 9.24 -4.06 -10.79
C ILE A 131 10.65 -4.05 -10.24
N ASP A 132 11.58 -3.47 -11.01
CA ASP A 132 12.95 -3.24 -10.59
C ASP A 132 13.04 -1.96 -9.75
N PRO A 133 13.42 -2.02 -8.45
CA PRO A 133 13.60 -0.82 -7.65
C PRO A 133 14.66 0.14 -8.21
N HIS A 134 15.63 -0.36 -8.97
CA HIS A 134 16.61 0.50 -9.63
C HIS A 134 15.97 1.37 -10.72
N GLU A 135 14.85 0.97 -11.32
CA GLU A 135 14.08 1.84 -12.23
C GLU A 135 13.40 2.98 -11.47
N ILE A 136 12.89 2.73 -10.26
CA ILE A 136 12.33 3.79 -9.40
C ILE A 136 13.40 4.85 -9.12
N VAL A 137 14.60 4.42 -8.75
CA VAL A 137 15.74 5.31 -8.51
C VAL A 137 16.16 6.04 -9.79
N ARG A 138 16.35 5.32 -10.90
CA ARG A 138 16.80 5.92 -12.18
C ARG A 138 15.79 6.89 -12.80
N SER A 139 14.50 6.71 -12.55
CA SER A 139 13.44 7.59 -13.05
C SER A 139 13.17 8.81 -12.16
N ALA A 140 13.82 8.87 -11.00
CA ALA A 140 13.70 9.98 -10.09
C ALA A 140 14.28 11.25 -10.72
N GLN A 141 13.71 12.37 -10.29
CA GLN A 141 14.09 13.70 -10.74
C GLN A 141 13.72 14.67 -9.61
N PRO A 142 14.48 15.76 -9.43
CA PRO A 142 14.19 16.77 -8.44
C PRO A 142 12.77 17.33 -8.59
N LEU A 143 12.09 17.57 -7.47
CA LEU A 143 10.70 18.04 -7.46
C LEU A 143 10.57 19.38 -6.76
N ASN A 144 9.77 20.28 -7.33
CA ASN A 144 9.30 21.51 -6.68
C ASN A 144 7.97 21.29 -5.95
N ARG A 145 7.12 20.39 -6.46
CA ARG A 145 5.79 20.13 -5.90
C ARG A 145 5.32 18.74 -6.22
N ILE A 146 4.54 18.18 -5.30
CA ILE A 146 3.92 16.86 -5.44
C ILE A 146 2.49 16.87 -4.91
N GLU A 147 1.61 16.18 -5.63
CA GLU A 147 0.23 15.95 -5.21
C GLU A 147 -0.01 14.45 -4.99
N LEU A 148 -0.47 14.09 -3.79
CA LEU A 148 -0.79 12.71 -3.42
C LEU A 148 -2.28 12.56 -3.13
N MET A 149 -2.89 11.50 -3.64
CA MET A 149 -4.29 11.15 -3.41
C MET A 149 -4.39 9.87 -2.57
N PHE A 150 -4.74 10.02 -1.30
CA PHE A 150 -4.96 8.92 -0.36
C PHE A 150 -6.28 8.21 -0.64
N ARG A 151 -6.20 7.09 -1.37
CA ARG A 151 -7.33 6.25 -1.77
C ARG A 151 -7.89 5.40 -0.63
N SER A 152 -7.08 5.12 0.39
CA SER A 152 -7.48 4.34 1.56
C SER A 152 -7.28 5.14 2.86
N PRO A 153 -8.00 4.81 3.95
CA PRO A 153 -7.79 5.47 5.23
C PRO A 153 -6.32 5.37 5.66
N THR A 154 -5.72 6.51 5.98
CA THR A 154 -4.30 6.63 6.35
C THR A 154 -4.18 7.22 7.75
N ALA A 155 -3.26 6.68 8.56
CA ALA A 155 -3.01 7.17 9.91
C ALA A 155 -1.57 6.89 10.35
N PHE A 156 -0.97 7.84 11.06
CA PHE A 156 0.39 7.71 11.57
C PHE A 156 0.37 7.58 13.08
N LYS A 157 0.99 6.53 13.63
CA LYS A 157 1.11 6.36 15.08
C LYS A 157 2.09 7.39 15.63
N GLN A 158 1.71 8.10 16.70
CA GLN A 158 2.62 9.00 17.40
C GLN A 158 3.57 8.19 18.27
N MET A 159 4.87 8.47 18.16
CA MET A 159 5.91 7.80 18.93
C MET A 159 5.65 7.91 20.43
N GLY A 160 5.88 6.82 21.19
CA GLY A 160 5.67 6.78 22.63
C GLY A 160 4.20 6.79 23.09
N THR A 161 3.22 6.81 22.19
CA THR A 161 1.80 6.87 22.57
C THR A 161 0.95 5.83 21.82
N ASN A 162 -0.30 5.69 22.25
CA ASN A 162 -1.34 4.96 21.51
C ASN A 162 -2.21 5.86 20.63
N LYS A 163 -1.82 7.13 20.46
CA LYS A 163 -2.52 8.12 19.64
C LYS A 163 -2.08 8.04 18.18
N TYR A 164 -2.98 8.45 17.30
CA TYR A 164 -2.76 8.48 15.86
C TYR A 164 -3.01 9.89 15.32
N LEU A 165 -2.15 10.31 14.40
CA LEU A 165 -2.34 11.50 13.58
C LEU A 165 -3.20 11.13 12.37
N PHE A 166 -4.25 11.91 12.17
CA PHE A 166 -5.18 11.77 11.04
C PHE A 166 -5.06 12.94 10.07
N THR A 167 -3.84 13.43 9.88
CA THR A 167 -3.52 14.50 8.94
C THR A 167 -2.22 14.12 8.20
N PRO A 168 -2.11 14.43 6.90
CA PRO A 168 -0.91 14.17 6.12
C PRO A 168 0.17 15.17 6.53
N VAL A 169 1.11 14.74 7.37
CA VAL A 169 2.30 15.55 7.70
C VAL A 169 3.48 14.97 6.94
N ALA A 170 4.24 15.81 6.25
CA ALA A 170 5.28 15.41 5.30
C ALA A 170 6.31 14.49 5.96
N GLU A 171 6.83 14.85 7.14
CA GLU A 171 7.82 14.06 7.85
C GLU A 171 7.28 12.71 8.34
N LYS A 172 5.97 12.58 8.55
CA LYS A 172 5.33 11.30 8.88
C LYS A 172 5.14 10.42 7.66
N ILE A 173 4.81 11.00 6.51
CA ILE A 173 4.70 10.27 5.24
C ILE A 173 6.09 9.77 4.83
N TYR A 174 7.03 10.69 4.67
CA TYR A 174 8.35 10.42 4.12
C TYR A 174 9.27 9.72 5.12
N GLY A 175 9.23 10.07 6.41
CA GLY A 175 9.96 9.31 7.43
C GLY A 175 9.49 7.86 7.54
N ASN A 176 8.19 7.61 7.36
CA ASN A 176 7.67 6.24 7.32
C ASN A 176 8.13 5.48 6.07
N LEU A 177 8.16 6.13 4.91
CA LEU A 177 8.59 5.52 3.65
C LEU A 177 10.11 5.29 3.62
N ALA A 178 10.92 6.25 4.05
CA ALA A 178 12.37 6.14 4.18
C ALA A 178 12.75 4.96 5.10
N LYS A 179 12.10 4.86 6.26
CA LYS A 179 12.29 3.71 7.15
C LYS A 179 11.95 2.39 6.44
N GLN A 180 10.85 2.33 5.71
CA GLN A 180 10.47 1.13 4.97
C GLN A 180 11.50 0.77 3.89
N TRP A 181 11.92 1.75 3.09
CA TRP A 181 12.94 1.59 2.07
C TRP A 181 14.22 1.01 2.67
N ASN A 182 14.78 1.66 3.68
CA ASN A 182 16.03 1.24 4.32
C ASN A 182 15.93 -0.14 4.99
N ASN A 183 14.76 -0.54 5.50
CA ASN A 183 14.57 -1.89 6.08
C ASN A 183 14.39 -2.99 5.02
N LEU A 184 13.82 -2.67 3.86
CA LEU A 184 13.63 -3.64 2.78
C LEU A 184 14.88 -3.78 1.90
N TYR A 185 15.72 -2.76 1.90
CA TYR A 185 16.91 -2.62 1.06
C TYR A 185 18.16 -2.31 1.87
N GLU A 186 18.28 -2.88 3.07
CA GLU A 186 19.39 -2.65 4.01
C GLU A 186 20.75 -2.96 3.37
N ASP A 187 20.84 -4.03 2.58
CA ASP A 187 22.06 -4.48 1.91
C ASP A 187 22.30 -3.82 0.53
N THR A 188 21.82 -2.59 0.33
CA THR A 188 21.86 -1.97 -0.99
C THR A 188 22.74 -0.74 -1.03
N SER A 189 23.37 -0.50 -2.18
CA SER A 189 24.23 0.65 -2.43
C SER A 189 23.46 1.98 -2.54
N PHE A 190 22.15 1.98 -2.26
CA PHE A 190 21.28 3.16 -2.43
C PHE A 190 20.30 3.31 -1.24
N PRO A 191 20.81 3.51 -0.01
CA PRO A 191 19.97 3.80 1.15
C PRO A 191 19.46 5.25 1.10
N CYS A 192 18.27 5.48 1.65
CA CYS A 192 17.79 6.83 1.93
C CYS A 192 18.72 7.49 2.98
N PRO A 193 19.21 8.73 2.74
CA PRO A 193 20.10 9.43 3.65
C PRO A 193 19.55 9.54 5.07
N ASP A 194 20.44 9.48 6.06
CA ASP A 194 20.06 9.51 7.49
C ASP A 194 19.48 10.87 7.92
N ASP A 195 19.95 11.95 7.32
CA ASP A 195 19.49 13.33 7.53
C ASP A 195 18.22 13.68 6.75
N PHE A 196 17.72 12.78 5.90
CA PHE A 196 16.54 13.02 5.07
C PHE A 196 15.29 13.38 5.89
N TYR A 197 15.10 12.79 7.07
CA TYR A 197 13.95 13.13 7.92
C TYR A 197 14.00 14.59 8.36
N ASP A 198 15.14 15.05 8.86
CA ASP A 198 15.31 16.43 9.33
C ASP A 198 15.22 17.41 8.16
N TRP A 199 15.75 17.02 6.99
CA TRP A 199 15.58 17.78 5.76
C TRP A 199 14.11 17.93 5.37
N VAL A 200 13.31 16.86 5.41
CA VAL A 200 11.86 16.92 5.08
C VAL A 200 11.13 17.89 6.00
N VAL A 201 11.45 17.92 7.30
CA VAL A 201 10.84 18.83 8.27
C VAL A 201 11.05 20.30 7.88
N GLY A 202 12.25 20.64 7.38
CA GLY A 202 12.60 22.00 6.99
C GLY A 202 12.14 22.40 5.59
N ASN A 203 11.93 21.44 4.68
CA ASN A 203 11.89 21.73 3.24
C ASN A 203 10.64 21.21 2.51
N VAL A 204 9.79 20.39 3.14
CA VAL A 204 8.56 19.87 2.52
C VAL A 204 7.34 20.38 3.28
N HIS A 205 6.54 21.21 2.63
CA HIS A 205 5.43 21.91 3.27
C HIS A 205 4.10 21.58 2.61
N VAL A 206 3.12 21.22 3.45
CA VAL A 206 1.73 21.03 3.01
C VAL A 206 1.12 22.39 2.67
N GLN A 207 0.77 22.59 1.41
CA GLN A 207 0.16 23.83 0.91
C GLN A 207 -1.36 23.78 0.93
N LYS A 208 -1.93 22.69 0.41
CA LYS A 208 -3.38 22.54 0.26
C LYS A 208 -3.77 21.11 0.55
N THR A 209 -4.94 20.93 1.13
CA THR A 209 -5.51 19.61 1.37
C THR A 209 -7.02 19.65 1.24
N ASP A 210 -7.62 18.57 0.75
CA ASP A 210 -9.02 18.25 0.97
C ASP A 210 -9.09 16.86 1.59
N LEU A 211 -9.49 16.81 2.87
CA LEU A 211 -9.40 15.61 3.68
C LEU A 211 -10.74 15.30 4.33
N SER A 212 -11.03 14.02 4.39
CA SER A 212 -12.14 13.48 5.13
C SER A 212 -11.66 12.39 6.07
N ILE A 213 -12.11 12.47 7.32
CA ILE A 213 -11.86 11.41 8.29
C ILE A 213 -12.85 10.28 8.06
N ARG A 214 -12.32 9.06 7.95
CA ARG A 214 -13.11 7.84 7.75
C ARG A 214 -12.76 6.84 8.84
N SER A 215 -13.80 6.14 9.32
CA SER A 215 -13.65 5.08 10.30
C SER A 215 -14.13 3.76 9.70
N TRP A 216 -13.21 2.82 9.54
CA TRP A 216 -13.45 1.49 9.00
C TRP A 216 -13.60 0.48 10.11
N LYS A 217 -14.64 -0.36 10.07
CA LYS A 217 -14.69 -1.53 10.95
C LYS A 217 -13.57 -2.51 10.56
N MET A 218 -12.98 -3.21 11.54
CA MET A 218 -12.00 -4.25 11.26
C MET A 218 -12.53 -5.58 11.79
N GLY A 219 -12.99 -6.45 10.88
CA GLY A 219 -13.50 -7.77 11.23
C GLY A 219 -14.78 -7.75 12.08
N LYS A 220 -14.97 -8.80 12.87
CA LYS A 220 -16.09 -8.93 13.82
C LYS A 220 -15.73 -8.22 15.13
N GLY A 221 -16.48 -7.19 15.52
CA GLY A 221 -16.32 -6.51 16.82
C GLY A 221 -16.39 -4.98 16.77
N LYS A 222 -16.04 -4.32 17.87
CA LYS A 222 -16.01 -2.86 18.02
C LYS A 222 -14.73 -2.21 17.50
N HIS A 223 -13.73 -2.99 17.07
CA HIS A 223 -12.47 -2.47 16.57
C HIS A 223 -12.69 -1.71 15.26
N ARG A 224 -12.29 -0.44 15.25
CA ARG A 224 -12.34 0.42 14.07
C ARG A 224 -10.96 1.02 13.81
N PHE A 225 -10.52 0.95 12.57
CA PHE A 225 -9.41 1.77 12.10
C PHE A 225 -9.95 3.15 11.74
N LYS A 226 -9.31 4.22 12.22
CA LYS A 226 -9.66 5.59 11.87
C LYS A 226 -8.47 6.18 11.12
N GLY A 227 -8.74 6.90 10.04
CA GLY A 227 -7.72 7.52 9.20
C GLY A 227 -8.30 8.59 8.29
N PHE A 228 -7.44 9.37 7.67
CA PHE A 228 -7.84 10.36 6.66
C PHE A 228 -7.83 9.74 5.25
N LYS A 229 -8.67 10.30 4.38
CA LYS A 229 -8.69 10.09 2.92
C LYS A 229 -8.82 11.43 2.23
N GLY A 230 -8.37 11.53 0.98
CA GLY A 230 -8.43 12.77 0.20
C GLY A 230 -7.07 13.08 -0.40
N TRP A 231 -6.80 14.34 -0.72
CA TRP A 231 -5.54 14.72 -1.37
C TRP A 231 -4.77 15.76 -0.57
N VAL A 232 -3.45 15.78 -0.81
CA VAL A 232 -2.49 16.75 -0.26
C VAL A 232 -1.63 17.26 -1.40
N LEU A 233 -1.44 18.57 -1.46
CA LEU A 233 -0.45 19.23 -2.30
C LEU A 233 0.69 19.71 -1.39
N MET A 234 1.92 19.34 -1.72
CA MET A 234 3.11 19.72 -0.96
C MET A 234 4.08 20.47 -1.87
N ASP A 235 4.59 21.60 -1.38
CA ASP A 235 5.73 22.30 -1.95
C ASP A 235 7.03 21.72 -1.36
N ILE A 236 8.06 21.69 -2.19
CA ILE A 236 9.37 21.15 -1.87
C ILE A 236 10.39 22.23 -2.23
N SER A 237 11.15 22.66 -1.22
CA SER A 237 12.21 23.66 -1.36
C SER A 237 13.56 22.95 -1.34
N ASP A 238 14.18 22.76 -2.51
CA ASP A 238 15.46 22.07 -2.61
C ASP A 238 16.34 22.65 -3.71
N ASP A 239 17.23 23.57 -3.34
CA ASP A 239 18.03 24.32 -4.32
C ASP A 239 19.03 23.42 -5.08
N ASP A 240 19.53 22.35 -4.45
CA ASP A 240 20.49 21.41 -5.07
C ASP A 240 19.85 20.15 -5.65
N GLY A 241 18.55 19.95 -5.41
CA GLY A 241 17.73 18.86 -5.94
C GLY A 241 17.97 17.47 -5.37
N LYS A 242 19.01 17.24 -4.55
CA LYS A 242 19.43 15.89 -4.14
C LYS A 242 18.43 15.23 -3.20
N MET A 243 17.81 15.99 -2.32
CA MET A 243 16.87 15.46 -1.33
C MET A 243 15.44 15.40 -1.87
N SER A 244 15.07 16.30 -2.77
CA SER A 244 13.80 16.27 -3.49
C SER A 244 13.71 15.08 -4.46
N GLU A 245 14.83 14.56 -4.98
CA GLU A 245 14.86 13.27 -5.66
C GLU A 245 14.39 12.14 -4.75
N TRP A 246 14.79 12.13 -3.48
CA TRP A 246 14.31 11.15 -2.51
C TRP A 246 12.81 11.27 -2.22
N VAL A 247 12.26 12.48 -2.25
CA VAL A 247 10.80 12.68 -2.20
C VAL A 247 10.13 11.96 -3.38
N HIS A 248 10.69 12.08 -4.60
CA HIS A 248 10.18 11.37 -5.77
C HIS A 248 10.28 9.85 -5.59
N ILE A 249 11.47 9.33 -5.26
CA ILE A 249 11.73 7.89 -5.09
C ILE A 249 10.77 7.29 -4.08
N LEU A 250 10.66 7.91 -2.90
CA LEU A 250 9.81 7.41 -1.83
C LEU A 250 8.34 7.55 -2.15
N SER A 251 7.91 8.57 -2.89
CA SER A 251 6.53 8.66 -3.36
C SER A 251 6.18 7.54 -4.33
N LYS A 252 7.04 7.21 -5.29
CA LYS A 252 6.85 6.08 -6.23
C LYS A 252 6.85 4.75 -5.50
N PHE A 253 7.79 4.58 -4.59
CA PHE A 253 7.81 3.42 -3.70
C PHE A 253 6.54 3.34 -2.84
N GLY A 254 6.01 4.46 -2.37
CA GLY A 254 4.80 4.54 -1.56
C GLY A 254 3.51 4.11 -2.25
N GLU A 255 3.41 4.26 -3.58
CA GLU A 255 2.30 3.69 -4.38
C GLU A 255 2.27 2.16 -4.28
N LEU A 256 3.45 1.54 -4.09
CA LEU A 256 3.63 0.10 -3.93
C LEU A 256 3.56 -0.31 -2.45
N SER A 257 4.27 0.36 -1.56
CA SER A 257 4.45 -0.07 -0.17
C SER A 257 3.29 0.30 0.74
N ASN A 258 2.45 1.25 0.32
CA ASN A 258 1.58 2.05 1.18
C ASN A 258 2.38 2.84 2.25
N THR A 259 1.72 3.78 2.95
CA THR A 259 2.33 4.56 4.04
C THR A 259 1.53 4.49 5.35
N GLY A 260 2.21 4.72 6.47
CA GLY A 260 1.59 4.78 7.79
C GLY A 260 1.20 3.41 8.35
N SER A 261 0.11 3.39 9.11
CA SER A 261 -0.32 2.24 9.91
C SER A 261 -1.25 1.32 9.13
N GLY A 262 -1.04 0.01 9.23
CA GLY A 262 -1.98 -0.97 8.66
C GLY A 262 -1.81 -1.25 7.17
N ARG A 263 -0.62 -1.01 6.60
CA ARG A 263 -0.26 -1.25 5.18
C ARG A 263 -0.64 -2.64 4.67
N THR A 264 -0.38 -3.66 5.48
CA THR A 264 -0.72 -5.06 5.16
C THR A 264 -2.19 -5.40 5.35
N ALA A 265 -3.00 -4.41 5.71
CA ALA A 265 -4.44 -4.51 5.91
C ALA A 265 -5.17 -3.46 5.07
N GLY A 266 -4.57 -2.97 3.97
CA GLY A 266 -5.23 -2.08 3.00
C GLY A 266 -5.11 -0.59 3.23
N PHE A 267 -4.56 -0.20 4.38
CA PHE A 267 -4.52 1.20 4.78
C PHE A 267 -3.26 1.87 4.23
N GLY A 268 -3.32 3.19 4.04
CA GLY A 268 -2.15 3.94 3.62
C GLY A 268 -1.84 3.95 2.12
N HIS A 269 -2.65 3.31 1.29
CA HIS A 269 -2.54 3.40 -0.16
C HIS A 269 -2.89 4.81 -0.64
N PHE A 270 -1.98 5.39 -1.42
CA PHE A 270 -2.16 6.61 -2.18
C PHE A 270 -1.66 6.39 -3.62
N ASP A 271 -2.20 7.20 -4.55
CA ASP A 271 -1.62 7.35 -5.89
C ASP A 271 -0.96 8.74 -5.97
N ILE A 272 0.07 8.88 -6.80
CA ILE A 272 0.61 10.19 -7.19
C ILE A 272 -0.32 10.79 -8.24
N VAL A 273 -0.82 12.01 -8.00
CA VAL A 273 -1.68 12.71 -8.96
C VAL A 273 -0.83 13.57 -9.90
N ASN A 274 0.08 14.35 -9.34
CA ASN A 274 0.93 15.28 -10.09
C ASN A 274 2.35 15.27 -9.51
N LEU A 275 3.34 15.30 -10.41
CA LEU A 275 4.75 15.56 -10.12
C LEU A 275 5.15 16.81 -10.88
N ILE A 276 5.68 17.80 -10.19
CA ILE A 276 6.12 19.04 -10.80
C ILE A 276 7.63 19.15 -10.55
N PRO A 277 8.46 18.82 -11.57
CA PRO A 277 9.90 18.89 -11.45
C PRO A 277 10.40 20.32 -11.20
N ILE A 278 11.63 20.42 -10.69
CA ILE A 278 12.35 21.71 -10.67
C ILE A 278 12.58 22.13 -12.12
N LYS A 279 12.25 23.39 -12.45
CA LYS A 279 12.59 23.95 -13.76
C LYS A 279 14.08 24.19 -13.80
N THR A 280 14.82 23.43 -14.60
CA THR A 280 16.19 23.77 -14.98
C THR A 280 16.12 24.96 -15.94
N HIS A 281 16.67 26.10 -15.51
CA HIS A 281 16.87 27.27 -16.36
C HIS A 281 18.14 27.12 -17.20
#